data_AF-A0A950Y0B9-F1
#
_entry.id   AF-A0A950Y0B9-F1
#
_cell.length_a   1.000
_cell.length_b   1.000
_cell.length_c   1.000
_cell.angle_alpha   90.00
_cell.angle_beta   90.00
_cell.angle_gamma   90.00
#
_symmetry.space_group_name_H-M   'P 1'
#
loop_
_entity.id
_entity.type
_entity.pdbx_description
1 polymer ?
#
loop_
_entity_poly.entity_id
_entity_poly.type
_entity_poly.pdbx_seq_one_letter_code
_entity_poly.pdbx_strand_id
1 'polypeptide(L)'
;MATVALLHSGPLRKIGTMNSIRDAAAFVFGPLTVAAAFAVGIVRRNKTLLWTSAPLVFASAALVFSHFVFGRPYPEDRTGIYFAPLACVSLVSLAYWAKDVSKAASAALCGVGALLILCFVTEFNVRKFWVWEYDADTRTIANYIAGHRDPTANTVQVGGSWQLTESMYYYLIRNRWEWMQIERRPPEPGYSSYALLPQDESAIKAFGLKVVYVGPVSGSILAVPAGH
;
A
#
# COMPACT_ATOMS: atom_id res chain seq x y z
N MET A 1 -3.46 9.93 17.79
CA MET A 1 -2.53 9.79 16.65
C MET A 1 -3.09 8.97 15.48
N ALA A 2 -4.40 8.64 15.44
CA ALA A 2 -5.06 8.02 14.29
C ALA A 2 -5.59 9.03 13.25
N THR A 3 -5.47 10.33 13.53
CA THR A 3 -6.06 11.40 12.72
C THR A 3 -5.13 11.94 11.63
N VAL A 4 -3.84 11.58 11.66
CA VAL A 4 -2.83 12.10 10.71
C VAL A 4 -2.74 11.23 9.45
N ALA A 5 -3.12 9.95 9.52
CA ALA A 5 -3.14 9.05 8.36
C ALA A 5 -4.36 9.26 7.44
N LEU A 6 -5.38 10.00 7.89
CA LEU A 6 -6.63 10.24 7.15
C LEU A 6 -6.62 11.49 6.25
N LEU A 7 -5.52 12.26 6.22
CA LEU A 7 -5.48 13.60 5.62
C LEU A 7 -4.67 13.74 4.32
N HIS A 8 -4.03 12.69 3.81
CA HIS A 8 -3.25 12.78 2.56
C HIS A 8 -4.09 12.42 1.31
N SER A 9 -4.84 13.44 0.86
CA SER A 9 -4.90 13.98 -0.52
C SER A 9 -4.92 13.06 -1.76
N GLY A 10 -6.04 13.12 -2.49
CA GLY A 10 -6.14 12.81 -3.93
C GLY A 10 -7.52 13.22 -4.54
N PRO A 11 -7.62 13.66 -5.81
CA PRO A 11 -8.86 14.19 -6.41
C PRO A 11 -9.94 13.15 -6.75
N LEU A 12 -9.69 11.86 -6.47
CA LEU A 12 -10.58 10.75 -6.83
C LEU A 12 -11.65 10.43 -5.78
N ARG A 13 -11.86 11.30 -4.78
CA ARG A 13 -12.92 11.16 -3.76
C ARG A 13 -14.35 11.28 -4.33
N LYS A 14 -14.53 11.47 -5.64
CA LYS A 14 -15.86 11.58 -6.29
C LYS A 14 -16.32 10.30 -7.03
N ILE A 15 -15.90 9.11 -6.59
CA ILE A 15 -16.55 7.86 -7.01
C ILE A 15 -17.20 7.19 -5.78
N GLY A 16 -18.27 7.83 -5.27
CA GLY A 16 -18.98 7.37 -4.08
C GLY A 16 -19.63 5.99 -4.23
N THR A 17 -19.87 5.53 -5.46
CA THR A 17 -20.46 4.22 -5.77
C THR A 17 -19.46 3.07 -5.74
N MET A 18 -18.20 3.28 -6.14
CA MET A 18 -17.16 2.23 -6.12
C MET A 18 -16.74 1.87 -4.70
N ASN A 19 -16.67 2.85 -3.79
CA ASN A 19 -16.40 2.57 -2.38
C ASN A 19 -17.53 1.71 -1.77
N SER A 20 -18.79 2.00 -2.08
CA SER A 20 -19.92 1.22 -1.53
C SER A 20 -19.95 -0.24 -1.99
N ILE A 21 -19.61 -0.52 -3.25
CA ILE A 21 -19.57 -1.90 -3.78
C ILE A 21 -18.36 -2.65 -3.22
N ARG A 22 -17.19 -1.99 -3.14
CA ARG A 22 -15.98 -2.56 -2.55
C ARG A 22 -16.19 -2.88 -1.08
N ASP A 23 -16.75 -1.96 -0.33
CA ASP A 23 -16.99 -2.12 1.11
C ASP A 23 -18.03 -3.23 1.35
N ALA A 24 -19.08 -3.31 0.50
CA ALA A 24 -20.00 -4.45 0.53
C ALA A 24 -19.31 -5.78 0.18
N ALA A 25 -18.42 -5.81 -0.80
CA ALA A 25 -17.67 -7.00 -1.16
C ALA A 25 -16.73 -7.48 -0.04
N ALA A 26 -15.98 -6.56 0.56
CA ALA A 26 -15.03 -6.85 1.62
C ALA A 26 -15.70 -7.19 2.95
N PHE A 27 -16.72 -6.45 3.36
CA PHE A 27 -17.31 -6.55 4.71
C PHE A 27 -18.61 -7.37 4.77
N VAL A 28 -19.23 -7.68 3.64
CA VAL A 28 -20.46 -8.49 3.60
C VAL A 28 -20.22 -9.81 2.87
N PHE A 29 -19.82 -9.78 1.60
CA PHE A 29 -19.68 -11.02 0.82
C PHE A 29 -18.52 -11.91 1.30
N GLY A 30 -17.37 -11.32 1.65
CA GLY A 30 -16.24 -12.06 2.23
C GLY A 30 -16.62 -12.84 3.50
N PRO A 31 -17.07 -12.18 4.58
CA PRO A 31 -17.45 -12.88 5.82
C PRO A 31 -18.60 -13.87 5.63
N LEU A 32 -19.62 -13.54 4.83
CA LEU A 32 -20.74 -14.45 4.58
C LEU A 32 -20.32 -15.73 3.84
N THR A 33 -19.44 -15.62 2.84
CA THR A 33 -18.96 -16.81 2.10
C THR A 33 -18.15 -17.73 3.00
N VAL A 34 -17.31 -17.16 3.88
CA VAL A 34 -16.51 -17.92 4.84
C VAL A 34 -17.39 -18.56 5.91
N ALA A 35 -18.36 -17.83 6.45
CA ALA A 35 -19.34 -18.35 7.41
C ALA A 35 -20.20 -19.46 6.80
N ALA A 36 -20.66 -19.30 5.56
CA ALA A 36 -21.41 -20.32 4.83
C ALA A 36 -20.54 -21.57 4.58
N ALA A 37 -19.29 -21.41 4.15
CA ALA A 37 -18.36 -22.51 3.97
C ALA A 37 -18.14 -23.29 5.28
N PHE A 38 -17.95 -22.59 6.39
CA PHE A 38 -17.77 -23.21 7.71
C PHE A 38 -19.03 -23.93 8.20
N ALA A 39 -20.20 -23.28 8.11
CA ALA A 39 -21.48 -23.86 8.52
C ALA A 39 -21.84 -25.10 7.69
N VAL A 40 -21.68 -25.04 6.37
CA VAL A 40 -21.87 -26.20 5.49
C VAL A 40 -20.84 -27.29 5.81
N GLY A 41 -19.59 -26.93 6.07
CA GLY A 41 -18.54 -27.85 6.50
C GLY A 41 -18.93 -28.64 7.76
N ILE A 42 -19.52 -27.97 8.76
CA ILE A 42 -20.02 -28.60 9.98
C ILE A 42 -21.22 -29.51 9.69
N VAL A 43 -22.27 -28.96 9.06
CA VAL A 43 -23.55 -29.68 8.84
C VAL A 43 -23.35 -30.90 7.94
N ARG A 44 -22.54 -30.78 6.90
CA ARG A 44 -22.28 -31.86 5.93
C ARG A 44 -21.07 -32.71 6.27
N ARG A 45 -20.39 -32.43 7.39
CA ARG A 45 -19.13 -33.08 7.80
C ARG A 45 -18.07 -33.09 6.69
N ASN A 46 -18.05 -32.04 5.87
CA ASN A 46 -17.12 -31.93 4.74
C ASN A 46 -15.78 -31.38 5.23
N LYS A 47 -14.77 -32.27 5.30
CA LYS A 47 -13.44 -31.91 5.78
C LYS A 47 -12.79 -30.82 4.94
N THR A 48 -12.95 -30.83 3.62
CA THR A 48 -12.33 -29.83 2.73
C THR A 48 -12.84 -28.42 3.04
N LEU A 49 -14.14 -28.25 3.25
CA LEU A 49 -14.72 -26.96 3.61
C LEU A 49 -14.25 -26.48 4.99
N LEU A 50 -14.11 -27.41 5.94
CA LEU A 50 -13.60 -27.08 7.28
C LEU A 50 -12.14 -26.64 7.23
N TRP A 51 -11.27 -27.35 6.50
CA TRP A 51 -9.84 -27.02 6.40
C TRP A 51 -9.60 -25.65 5.76
N THR A 52 -10.47 -25.22 4.85
CA THR A 52 -10.29 -23.95 4.14
C THR A 52 -10.92 -22.77 4.85
N SER A 53 -12.05 -22.96 5.55
CA SER A 53 -12.76 -21.87 6.25
C SER A 53 -12.39 -21.72 7.73
N ALA A 54 -12.08 -22.82 8.43
CA ALA A 54 -11.82 -22.77 9.87
C ALA A 54 -10.65 -21.86 10.26
N PRO A 55 -9.49 -21.86 9.57
CA PRO A 55 -8.38 -20.97 9.94
C PRO A 55 -8.79 -19.50 9.95
N LEU A 56 -9.61 -19.08 8.97
CA LEU A 56 -10.07 -17.71 8.86
C LEU A 56 -11.11 -17.36 9.92
N VAL A 57 -12.05 -18.27 10.22
CA VAL A 57 -13.03 -18.09 11.31
C VAL A 57 -12.32 -17.98 12.65
N PHE A 58 -11.40 -18.90 12.96
CA PHE A 58 -10.66 -18.88 14.22
C PHE A 58 -9.72 -17.67 14.33
N ALA A 59 -9.03 -17.29 13.26
CA ALA A 59 -8.21 -16.08 13.25
C ALA A 59 -9.07 -14.83 13.50
N SER A 60 -10.23 -14.72 12.85
CA SER A 60 -11.17 -13.61 13.07
C SER A 60 -11.67 -13.57 14.51
N ALA A 61 -12.09 -14.72 15.06
CA ALA A 61 -12.57 -14.83 16.43
C ALA A 61 -11.46 -14.48 17.45
N ALA A 62 -10.22 -14.94 17.22
CA ALA A 62 -9.09 -14.63 18.07
C ALA A 62 -8.74 -13.14 18.06
N LEU A 63 -8.86 -12.46 16.91
CA LEU A 63 -8.64 -11.02 16.80
C LEU A 63 -9.74 -10.22 17.48
N VAL A 64 -11.01 -10.60 17.30
CA VAL A 64 -12.14 -9.99 18.01
C VAL A 64 -11.95 -10.15 19.52
N PHE A 65 -11.60 -11.35 19.98
CA PHE A 65 -11.27 -11.61 21.38
C PHE A 65 -10.12 -10.73 21.86
N SER A 66 -9.03 -10.64 21.08
CA SER A 66 -7.87 -9.82 21.42
C SER A 66 -8.20 -8.34 21.50
N HIS A 67 -9.07 -7.85 20.61
CA HIS A 67 -9.56 -6.48 20.64
C HIS A 67 -10.34 -6.17 21.91
N PHE A 68 -11.30 -7.03 22.28
CA PHE A 68 -12.14 -6.81 23.46
C PHE A 68 -11.40 -7.02 24.79
N VAL A 69 -10.47 -7.97 24.86
CA VAL A 69 -9.80 -8.35 26.11
C VAL A 69 -8.53 -7.52 26.35
N PHE A 70 -7.77 -7.23 25.29
CA PHE A 70 -6.48 -6.55 25.38
C PHE A 70 -6.47 -5.15 24.76
N GLY A 71 -7.61 -4.67 24.21
CA GLY A 71 -7.70 -3.36 23.57
C GLY A 71 -6.82 -3.22 22.32
N ARG A 72 -6.45 -4.34 21.67
CA ARG A 72 -5.58 -4.32 20.49
C ARG A 72 -6.36 -3.80 19.27
N PRO A 73 -5.78 -2.94 18.42
CA PRO A 73 -6.44 -2.52 17.19
C PRO A 73 -6.68 -3.73 16.27
N TYR A 74 -7.71 -3.65 15.42
CA TYR A 74 -7.94 -4.66 14.37
C TYR A 74 -6.78 -4.65 13.36
N PRO A 75 -6.57 -5.76 12.63
CA PRO A 75 -5.58 -5.80 11.59
C PRO A 75 -5.82 -4.74 10.51
N GLU A 76 -4.83 -3.88 10.31
CA GLU A 76 -4.77 -2.92 9.21
C GLU A 76 -3.54 -3.21 8.35
N ASP A 77 -3.59 -2.79 7.09
CA ASP A 77 -2.54 -2.95 6.08
C ASP A 77 -1.97 -4.38 5.97
N ARG A 78 -0.69 -4.55 6.33
CA ARG A 78 0.10 -5.78 6.16
C ARG A 78 -0.44 -6.94 6.97
N THR A 79 -1.18 -6.67 8.04
CA THR A 79 -1.76 -7.72 8.88
C THR A 79 -3.10 -8.22 8.33
N GLY A 80 -3.80 -7.40 7.54
CA GLY A 80 -5.06 -7.77 6.87
C GLY A 80 -4.85 -8.56 5.57
N ILE A 81 -3.65 -8.50 4.96
CA ILE A 81 -3.39 -9.11 3.64
C ILE A 81 -3.62 -10.62 3.60
N TYR A 82 -3.52 -11.30 4.76
CA TYR A 82 -3.71 -12.75 4.86
C TYR A 82 -5.19 -13.18 4.79
N PHE A 83 -6.13 -12.28 5.04
CA PHE A 83 -7.57 -12.58 5.01
C PHE A 83 -8.05 -12.82 3.58
N ALA A 84 -7.55 -12.05 2.62
CA ALA A 84 -7.92 -12.15 1.21
C ALA A 84 -7.66 -13.54 0.60
N PRO A 85 -6.44 -14.12 0.65
CA PRO A 85 -6.19 -15.44 0.08
C PRO A 85 -6.99 -16.55 0.79
N LEU A 86 -7.16 -16.47 2.12
CA LEU A 86 -7.95 -17.45 2.87
C LEU A 86 -9.44 -17.39 2.51
N ALA A 87 -9.99 -16.19 2.31
CA ALA A 87 -11.36 -16.00 1.85
C ALA A 87 -11.54 -16.54 0.41
N CYS A 88 -10.57 -16.31 -0.48
CA CYS A 88 -10.59 -16.84 -1.84
C CYS A 88 -10.59 -18.37 -1.86
N VAL A 89 -9.73 -19.02 -1.07
CA VAL A 89 -9.70 -20.50 -0.99
C VAL A 89 -11.01 -21.05 -0.42
N SER A 90 -11.59 -20.38 0.59
CA SER A 90 -12.91 -20.73 1.13
C SER A 90 -14.02 -20.61 0.07
N LEU A 91 -14.02 -19.52 -0.70
CA LEU A 91 -14.99 -19.27 -1.77
C LEU A 91 -14.91 -20.33 -2.88
N VAL A 92 -13.70 -20.65 -3.36
CA VAL A 92 -13.50 -21.67 -4.40
C VAL A 92 -13.94 -23.04 -3.90
N SER A 93 -13.61 -23.39 -2.65
CA SER A 93 -14.02 -24.66 -2.04
C SER A 93 -15.55 -24.77 -1.94
N LEU A 94 -16.21 -23.68 -1.53
CA LEU A 94 -17.66 -23.61 -1.44
C LEU A 94 -18.32 -23.68 -2.83
N ALA A 95 -17.77 -22.98 -3.83
CA ALA A 95 -18.27 -23.01 -5.20
C ALA A 95 -18.14 -24.41 -5.84
N TYR A 96 -17.02 -25.09 -5.56
CA TYR A 96 -16.78 -26.46 -6.01
C TYR A 96 -17.79 -27.43 -5.39
N TRP A 97 -17.97 -27.38 -4.06
CA TRP A 97 -18.98 -28.20 -3.38
C TRP A 97 -20.41 -27.89 -3.86
N ALA A 98 -20.73 -26.61 -4.06
CA ALA A 98 -22.05 -26.18 -4.52
C ALA A 98 -22.40 -26.71 -5.92
N LYS A 99 -21.40 -27.03 -6.76
CA LYS A 99 -21.62 -27.59 -8.10
C LYS A 99 -22.42 -28.89 -8.07
N ASP A 100 -22.17 -29.73 -7.06
CA ASP A 100 -22.81 -31.03 -6.89
C ASP A 100 -24.23 -30.91 -6.32
N VAL A 101 -24.55 -29.77 -5.69
CA VAL A 101 -25.87 -29.50 -5.09
C VAL A 101 -26.76 -28.70 -6.02
N SER A 102 -26.23 -27.62 -6.60
CA SER A 102 -26.94 -26.73 -7.52
C SER A 102 -25.97 -25.99 -8.42
N LYS A 103 -26.10 -26.22 -9.73
CA LYS A 103 -25.32 -25.49 -10.75
C LYS A 103 -25.53 -23.97 -10.66
N ALA A 104 -26.74 -23.53 -10.32
CA ALA A 104 -27.05 -22.12 -10.14
C ALA A 104 -26.32 -21.51 -8.92
N ALA A 105 -26.25 -22.24 -7.80
CA ALA A 105 -25.53 -21.79 -6.62
C ALA A 105 -24.01 -21.72 -6.88
N SER A 106 -23.46 -22.71 -7.56
CA SER A 106 -22.04 -22.69 -7.99
C SER A 106 -21.76 -21.52 -8.93
N ALA A 107 -22.62 -21.29 -9.93
CA ALA A 107 -22.49 -20.16 -10.85
C ALA A 107 -22.55 -18.80 -10.13
N ALA A 108 -23.45 -18.65 -9.14
CA ALA A 108 -23.54 -17.43 -8.35
C ALA A 108 -22.24 -17.17 -7.55
N LEU A 109 -21.68 -18.20 -6.91
CA LEU A 109 -20.41 -18.10 -6.16
C LEU A 109 -19.22 -17.80 -7.08
N CYS A 110 -19.18 -18.41 -8.28
CA CYS A 110 -18.20 -18.04 -9.31
C CYS A 110 -18.37 -16.57 -9.75
N GLY A 111 -19.61 -16.09 -9.84
CA GLY A 111 -19.91 -14.67 -10.10
C GLY A 111 -19.35 -13.74 -9.03
N VAL A 112 -19.48 -14.11 -7.74
CA VAL A 112 -18.83 -13.37 -6.64
C VAL A 112 -17.31 -13.37 -6.81
N GLY A 113 -16.71 -14.51 -7.15
CA GLY A 113 -15.27 -14.58 -7.43
C GLY A 113 -14.82 -13.68 -8.59
N ALA A 114 -15.59 -13.64 -9.68
CA ALA A 114 -15.33 -12.75 -10.81
C ALA A 114 -15.44 -11.27 -10.43
N LEU A 115 -16.42 -10.90 -9.60
CA LEU A 115 -16.55 -9.54 -9.08
C LEU A 115 -15.35 -9.15 -8.21
N LEU A 116 -14.87 -10.04 -7.34
CA LEU A 116 -13.67 -9.78 -6.53
C LEU A 116 -12.43 -9.58 -7.41
N ILE A 117 -12.23 -10.42 -8.43
CA ILE A 117 -11.14 -10.25 -9.40
C ILE A 117 -11.25 -8.90 -10.10
N LEU A 118 -12.45 -8.50 -10.52
CA LEU A 118 -12.68 -7.21 -11.14
C LEU A 118 -12.29 -6.06 -10.20
N CYS A 119 -12.66 -6.13 -8.92
CA CYS A 119 -12.22 -5.15 -7.91
C CYS A 119 -10.68 -5.07 -7.85
N PHE A 120 -9.98 -6.21 -7.77
CA PHE A 120 -8.51 -6.23 -7.77
C PHE A 120 -7.91 -5.62 -9.04
N VAL A 121 -8.47 -5.93 -10.21
CA VAL A 121 -8.00 -5.36 -11.49
C VAL A 121 -8.22 -3.85 -11.54
N THR A 122 -9.34 -3.35 -11.02
CA THR A 122 -9.60 -1.89 -10.98
C THR A 122 -8.70 -1.14 -10.00
N GLU A 123 -8.21 -1.82 -8.95
CA GLU A 123 -7.28 -1.24 -7.98
C GLU A 123 -5.80 -1.45 -8.35
N PHE A 124 -5.52 -2.23 -9.40
CA PHE A 124 -4.15 -2.52 -9.82
C PHE A 124 -3.46 -1.25 -10.37
N ASN A 125 -2.66 -0.63 -9.52
CA ASN A 125 -1.91 0.57 -9.83
C ASN A 125 -0.41 0.32 -9.73
N VAL A 126 0.29 0.36 -10.87
CA VAL A 126 1.75 0.17 -10.93
C VAL A 126 2.54 1.46 -10.64
N ARG A 127 1.86 2.61 -10.54
CA ARG A 127 2.50 3.92 -10.39
C ARG A 127 2.75 4.28 -8.93
N LYS A 128 1.87 3.86 -8.01
CA LYS A 128 1.99 4.18 -6.58
C LYS A 128 1.48 3.05 -5.71
N PHE A 129 2.11 2.88 -4.56
CA PHE A 129 1.61 2.02 -3.50
C PHE A 129 0.84 2.87 -2.49
N TRP A 130 -0.33 2.41 -2.05
CA TRP A 130 -1.22 3.18 -1.17
C TRP A 130 -0.52 3.70 0.10
N VAL A 131 0.25 2.83 0.77
CA VAL A 131 0.95 3.17 2.03
C VAL A 131 2.20 4.03 1.79
N TRP A 132 2.74 4.02 0.58
CA TRP A 132 4.00 4.67 0.24
C TRP A 132 3.83 5.75 -0.83
N GLU A 133 2.67 6.40 -0.89
CA GLU A 133 2.43 7.46 -1.89
C GLU A 133 3.46 8.60 -1.83
N TYR A 134 4.12 8.78 -0.68
CA TYR A 134 5.19 9.75 -0.49
C TYR A 134 6.43 9.53 -1.39
N ASP A 135 6.63 8.33 -1.96
CA ASP A 135 7.78 8.02 -2.84
C ASP A 135 7.45 8.10 -4.34
N ALA A 136 6.21 8.44 -4.69
CA ALA A 136 5.72 8.36 -6.06
C ALA A 136 6.51 9.22 -7.06
N ASP A 137 7.08 10.35 -6.60
CA ASP A 137 7.86 11.28 -7.42
C ASP A 137 9.39 11.09 -7.31
N THR A 138 9.86 10.09 -6.56
CA THR A 138 11.31 9.83 -6.36
C THR A 138 12.04 9.63 -7.68
N ARG A 139 11.42 8.95 -8.67
CA ARG A 139 12.03 8.76 -10.00
C ARG A 139 12.37 10.09 -10.67
N THR A 140 11.43 11.04 -10.59
CA THR A 140 11.57 12.36 -11.19
C THR A 140 12.65 13.15 -10.50
N ILE A 141 12.67 13.12 -9.16
CA ILE A 141 13.71 13.75 -8.34
C ILE A 141 15.10 13.19 -8.69
N ALA A 142 15.24 11.86 -8.70
CA ALA A 142 16.49 11.18 -9.04
C ALA A 142 17.00 11.56 -10.44
N ASN A 143 16.11 11.55 -11.44
CA ASN A 143 16.45 11.95 -12.81
C ASN A 143 16.75 13.45 -12.92
N TYR A 144 16.09 14.30 -12.14
CA TYR A 144 16.36 15.73 -12.13
C TYR A 144 17.79 15.99 -11.65
N ILE A 145 18.21 15.36 -10.55
CA ILE A 145 19.59 15.45 -10.04
C ILE A 145 20.58 14.95 -11.09
N ALA A 146 20.30 13.84 -11.76
CA ALA A 146 21.16 13.32 -12.82
C ALA A 146 21.27 14.25 -14.04
N GLY A 147 20.19 14.93 -14.41
CA GLY A 147 20.16 15.87 -15.54
C GLY A 147 20.79 17.24 -15.24
N HIS A 148 20.87 17.64 -13.98
CA HIS A 148 21.38 18.95 -13.55
C HIS A 148 22.66 18.85 -12.71
N ARG A 149 23.33 17.69 -12.72
CA ARG A 149 24.62 17.54 -12.05
C ARG A 149 25.66 18.44 -12.71
N ASP A 150 26.53 19.03 -11.89
CA ASP A 150 27.75 19.66 -12.38
C ASP A 150 28.66 18.57 -13.00
N PRO A 151 29.03 18.65 -14.29
CA PRO A 151 29.92 17.69 -14.92
C PRO A 151 31.32 17.62 -14.30
N THR A 152 31.72 18.67 -13.58
CA THR A 152 33.02 18.78 -12.92
C THR A 152 33.03 18.21 -11.49
N ALA A 153 31.85 17.98 -10.90
CA ALA A 153 31.74 17.38 -9.58
C ALA A 153 31.97 15.87 -9.65
N ASN A 154 33.01 15.39 -8.96
CA ASN A 154 33.30 13.96 -8.85
C ASN A 154 32.19 13.20 -8.09
N THR A 155 31.58 13.87 -7.10
CA THR A 155 30.53 13.30 -6.26
C THR A 155 29.44 14.34 -5.95
N VAL A 156 28.18 13.95 -6.07
CA VAL A 156 27.01 14.73 -5.66
C VAL A 156 26.43 14.10 -4.39
N GLN A 157 26.45 14.85 -3.29
CA GLN A 157 25.84 14.42 -2.04
C GLN A 157 24.38 14.85 -1.99
N VAL A 158 23.50 13.88 -1.75
CA VAL A 158 22.06 14.05 -1.67
C VAL A 158 21.63 13.72 -0.25
N GLY A 159 21.25 14.74 0.51
CA GLY A 159 20.60 14.58 1.81
C GLY A 159 19.08 14.59 1.68
N GLY A 160 18.39 14.38 2.80
CA GLY A 160 16.94 14.55 2.81
C GLY A 160 16.19 13.70 3.82
N SER A 161 14.89 13.56 3.60
CA SER A 161 14.01 12.77 4.44
C SER A 161 14.37 11.28 4.33
N TRP A 162 14.62 10.65 5.47
CA TRP A 162 15.04 9.24 5.54
C TRP A 162 14.07 8.28 4.84
N GLN A 163 12.77 8.63 4.77
CA GLN A 163 11.75 7.85 4.10
C GLN A 163 11.99 7.72 2.58
N LEU A 164 12.65 8.70 1.96
CA LEU A 164 12.95 8.71 0.53
C LEU A 164 14.27 7.98 0.20
N THR A 165 15.13 7.77 1.19
CA THR A 165 16.48 7.21 1.04
C THR A 165 16.50 5.90 0.25
N GLU A 166 15.69 4.90 0.63
CA GLU A 166 15.70 3.60 -0.04
C GLU A 166 15.19 3.69 -1.48
N SER A 167 14.16 4.52 -1.72
CA SER A 167 13.63 4.76 -3.06
C SER A 167 14.66 5.46 -3.97
N MET A 168 15.46 6.37 -3.42
CA MET A 168 16.56 7.03 -4.14
C MET A 168 17.71 6.05 -4.42
N TYR A 169 18.07 5.20 -3.46
CA TYR A 169 19.11 4.17 -3.62
C TYR A 169 18.78 3.19 -4.74
N TYR A 170 17.51 2.84 -4.90
CA TYR A 170 17.07 2.00 -6.02
C TYR A 170 17.51 2.59 -7.37
N TYR A 171 17.34 3.91 -7.60
CA TYR A 171 17.74 4.55 -8.85
C TYR A 171 19.25 4.67 -9.00
N LEU A 172 19.98 4.91 -7.90
CA LEU A 172 21.44 4.91 -7.87
C LEU A 172 21.98 3.55 -8.36
N ILE A 173 21.50 2.45 -7.79
CA ILE A 173 21.95 1.09 -8.13
C ILE A 173 21.52 0.72 -9.54
N ARG A 174 20.23 0.93 -9.87
CA ARG A 174 19.65 0.57 -11.18
C ARG A 174 20.37 1.25 -12.34
N ASN A 175 20.72 2.53 -12.18
CA ASN A 175 21.33 3.33 -13.23
C ASN A 175 22.87 3.40 -13.13
N ARG A 176 23.47 2.70 -12.16
CA ARG A 176 24.93 2.68 -11.91
C ARG A 176 25.52 4.08 -11.72
N TRP A 177 24.85 4.90 -10.91
CA TRP A 177 25.31 6.26 -10.61
C TRP A 177 26.32 6.27 -9.47
N GLU A 178 27.57 5.90 -9.76
CA GLU A 178 28.67 5.88 -8.78
C GLU A 178 29.07 7.29 -8.29
N TRP A 179 28.67 8.33 -9.03
CA TRP A 179 28.89 9.73 -8.71
C TRP A 179 27.89 10.29 -7.69
N MET A 180 26.81 9.58 -7.36
CA MET A 180 25.80 10.05 -6.40
C MET A 180 26.01 9.35 -5.05
N GLN A 181 25.96 10.11 -3.96
CA GLN A 181 25.94 9.58 -2.61
C GLN A 181 24.68 10.05 -1.90
N ILE A 182 23.92 9.12 -1.33
CA ILE A 182 22.67 9.41 -0.62
C ILE A 182 22.92 9.24 0.86
N GLU A 183 22.68 10.30 1.63
CA GLU A 183 22.84 10.27 3.08
C GLU A 183 21.59 9.67 3.74
N ARG A 184 21.84 8.77 4.71
CA ARG A 184 20.78 8.09 5.46
C ARG A 184 20.42 8.80 6.77
N ARG A 185 21.19 9.84 7.12
CA ARG A 185 21.01 10.63 8.34
C ARG A 185 19.88 11.63 8.13
N PRO A 186 19.32 12.19 9.22
CA PRO A 186 18.44 13.35 9.12
C PRO A 186 19.05 14.47 8.26
N PRO A 187 18.22 15.33 7.65
CA PRO A 187 18.73 16.44 6.85
C PRO A 187 19.71 17.31 7.65
N GLU A 188 20.95 17.40 7.18
CA GLU A 188 22.02 18.27 7.70
C GLU A 188 22.42 19.27 6.61
N PRO A 189 22.85 20.49 6.96
CA PRO A 189 23.35 21.45 5.99
C PRO A 189 24.69 20.98 5.38
N GLY A 190 24.95 21.37 4.12
CA GLY A 190 26.21 21.11 3.43
C GLY A 190 26.13 20.16 2.22
N TYR A 191 24.97 19.55 1.96
CA TYR A 191 24.78 18.70 0.78
C TYR A 191 24.49 19.49 -0.50
N SER A 192 24.80 18.88 -1.64
CA SER A 192 24.58 19.45 -2.98
C SER A 192 23.11 19.49 -3.37
N SER A 193 22.29 18.56 -2.87
CA SER A 193 20.85 18.49 -3.15
C SER A 193 20.10 17.85 -1.98
N TYR A 194 18.81 18.18 -1.86
CA TYR A 194 17.94 17.73 -0.77
C TYR A 194 16.63 17.19 -1.31
N ALA A 195 16.34 15.92 -1.07
CA ALA A 195 15.05 15.30 -1.35
C ALA A 195 14.22 15.24 -0.05
N LEU A 196 13.23 16.12 0.09
CA LEU A 196 12.47 16.34 1.31
C LEU A 196 11.01 15.90 1.15
N LEU A 197 10.40 15.46 2.24
CA LEU A 197 8.96 15.32 2.37
C LEU A 197 8.33 16.64 2.82
N PRO A 198 7.02 16.87 2.58
CA PRO A 198 6.32 18.09 3.03
C PRO A 198 6.49 18.39 4.53
N GLN A 199 6.54 17.35 5.35
CA GLN A 199 6.74 17.48 6.81
C GLN A 199 8.12 18.01 7.21
N ASP A 200 9.12 17.91 6.33
CA ASP A 200 10.50 18.36 6.57
C ASP A 200 10.79 19.70 5.85
N GLU A 201 9.76 20.40 5.36
CA GLU A 201 9.89 21.68 4.65
C GLU A 201 10.60 22.76 5.49
N SER A 202 10.54 22.67 6.82
CA SER A 202 11.27 23.60 7.72
C SER A 202 12.78 23.62 7.46
N ALA A 203 13.35 22.52 6.96
CA ALA A 203 14.76 22.42 6.59
C ALA A 203 15.15 23.39 5.46
N ILE A 204 14.21 23.75 4.58
CA ILE A 204 14.45 24.64 3.44
C ILE A 204 14.87 26.03 3.93
N LYS A 205 14.14 26.58 4.89
CA LYS A 205 14.48 27.88 5.50
C LYS A 205 15.72 27.77 6.37
N ALA A 206 15.85 26.69 7.15
CA ALA A 206 16.97 26.49 8.06
C ALA A 206 18.32 26.40 7.34
N PHE A 207 18.36 25.76 6.17
CA PHE A 207 19.59 25.55 5.40
C PHE A 207 19.76 26.53 4.23
N GLY A 208 18.86 27.51 4.07
CA GLY A 208 18.92 28.49 2.99
C GLY A 208 18.79 27.85 1.60
N LEU A 209 17.88 26.89 1.45
CA LEU A 209 17.67 26.15 0.20
C LEU A 209 16.66 26.85 -0.71
N LYS A 210 16.87 26.67 -2.01
CA LYS A 210 15.94 27.03 -3.07
C LYS A 210 15.23 25.78 -3.57
N VAL A 211 13.91 25.80 -3.57
CA VAL A 211 13.09 24.73 -4.15
C VAL A 211 13.22 24.76 -5.67
N VAL A 212 13.54 23.61 -6.26
CA VAL A 212 13.67 23.45 -7.71
C VAL A 212 12.60 22.53 -8.29
N TYR A 213 12.01 21.66 -7.49
CA TYR A 213 10.91 20.80 -7.91
C TYR A 213 10.00 20.42 -6.73
N VAL A 214 8.71 20.28 -7.02
CA VAL A 214 7.71 19.75 -6.08
C VAL A 214 6.92 18.65 -6.80
N GLY A 215 6.88 17.48 -6.20
CA GLY A 215 6.20 16.30 -6.69
C GLY A 215 4.68 16.53 -6.75
N PRO A 216 4.03 16.37 -7.92
CA PRO A 216 2.59 16.58 -8.05
C PRO A 216 1.74 15.48 -7.39
N VAL A 217 2.35 14.33 -7.06
CA VAL A 217 1.65 13.20 -6.42
C VAL A 217 1.98 13.13 -4.94
N SER A 218 3.27 13.06 -4.61
CA SER A 218 3.73 12.87 -3.24
C SER A 218 3.89 14.16 -2.45
N GLY A 219 3.94 15.32 -3.14
CA GLY A 219 4.36 16.58 -2.53
C GLY A 219 5.85 16.63 -2.18
N SER A 220 6.65 15.62 -2.57
CA SER A 220 8.08 15.57 -2.25
C SER A 220 8.82 16.71 -2.93
N ILE A 221 9.70 17.36 -2.19
CA ILE A 221 10.37 18.59 -2.58
C ILE A 221 11.82 18.25 -2.92
N LEU A 222 12.30 18.71 -4.07
CA LEU A 222 13.74 18.79 -4.34
C LEU A 222 14.18 20.23 -4.14
N ALA A 223 15.20 20.42 -3.31
CA ALA A 223 15.81 21.71 -3.04
C ALA A 223 17.32 21.64 -3.18
N VAL A 224 17.93 22.77 -3.54
CA VAL A 224 19.39 22.92 -3.69
C VAL A 224 19.84 24.17 -2.91
N PRO A 225 21.09 24.27 -2.46
CA PRO A 225 21.60 25.49 -1.82
C PRO A 225 21.42 26.71 -2.73
N ALA A 226 20.99 27.86 -2.18
CA ALA A 226 20.69 29.06 -2.99
C ALA A 226 21.92 29.72 -3.66
N GLY A 227 23.14 29.26 -3.34
CA GLY A 227 24.40 29.76 -3.91
C GLY A 227 24.98 28.91 -5.05
N HIS A 228 24.22 27.96 -5.58
CA HIS A 228 24.57 27.15 -6.75
C HIS A 228 23.83 27.58 -8.01
#